data_AF-A0A7C5P2U7-F1
#
_entry.id   AF-A0A7C5P2U7-F1
#
_cell.length_a   1.000
_cell.length_b   1.000
_cell.length_c   1.000
_cell.angle_alpha   90.00
_cell.angle_beta   90.00
_cell.angle_gamma   90.00
#
_symmetry.space_group_name_H-M   'P 1'
#
loop_
_entity.id
_entity.type
_entity.pdbx_description
1 polymer ?
#
loop_
_entity_poly.entity_id
_entity_poly.type
_entity_poly.pdbx_seq_one_letter_code
_entity_poly.pdbx_strand_id
1 'polypeptide(L)'
;MRTETVIVGEEYGEEYAGKYVFQELTWAKRSRIIQKHTKYHPLTGQVVAADYVAIQAETIMASLKEQPPHKPINLEKLLSEDPANGVPTALGELFSQIVNRLNNLSQEETAFLYGQSDAKSHAQPSQSSAYAKSLGGRQASLPASQPKPSNSSSSS
;
A
#
# COMPACT_ATOMS: atom_id res chain seq x y z
N MET A 1 11.28 -10.46 -20.62
CA MET A 1 11.22 -9.66 -19.38
C MET A 1 11.88 -8.34 -19.67
N ARG A 2 11.30 -7.22 -19.23
CA ARG A 2 11.86 -5.88 -19.45
C ARG A 2 13.10 -5.67 -18.59
N THR A 3 14.03 -4.88 -19.11
CA THR A 3 15.29 -4.51 -18.45
C THR A 3 15.45 -3.01 -18.60
N GLU A 4 15.92 -2.33 -17.55
CA GLU A 4 16.26 -0.91 -17.57
C GLU A 4 17.70 -0.73 -17.07
N THR A 5 18.44 0.19 -17.67
CA THR A 5 19.81 0.55 -17.25
C THR A 5 19.80 2.01 -16.83
N VAL A 6 20.29 2.29 -15.62
CA VAL A 6 20.52 3.65 -15.14
C VAL A 6 22.01 3.86 -14.92
N ILE A 7 22.50 5.04 -15.30
CA ILE A 7 23.82 5.53 -14.91
C ILE A 7 23.57 6.50 -13.75
N VAL A 8 24.15 6.20 -12.60
CA VAL A 8 24.12 7.01 -11.39
C VAL A 8 25.43 7.78 -11.35
N GLY A 9 25.40 9.09 -11.05
CA GLY A 9 26.62 9.89 -10.91
C GLY A 9 27.09 9.98 -9.46
N GLU A 10 28.00 10.93 -9.22
CA GLU A 10 28.60 11.20 -7.90
C GLU A 10 27.64 11.98 -6.98
N GLU A 11 26.49 12.45 -7.47
CA GLU A 11 25.51 13.26 -6.72
C GLU A 11 24.86 12.54 -5.52
N TYR A 12 25.00 11.21 -5.42
CA TYR A 12 24.59 10.43 -4.25
C TYR A 12 25.77 9.96 -3.39
N GLY A 13 27.01 10.28 -3.78
CA GLY A 13 28.26 9.76 -3.23
C GLY A 13 29.05 8.95 -4.26
N GLU A 14 30.37 9.13 -4.30
CA GLU A 14 31.28 8.47 -5.26
C GLU A 14 31.15 6.93 -5.25
N GLU A 15 30.82 6.33 -4.10
CA GLU A 15 30.60 4.89 -3.98
C GLU A 15 29.40 4.33 -4.76
N TYR A 16 28.43 5.19 -5.08
CA TYR A 16 27.21 4.81 -5.78
C TYR A 16 27.26 5.21 -7.26
N ALA A 17 28.36 5.81 -7.72
CA ALA A 17 28.53 6.18 -9.12
C ALA A 17 28.73 4.94 -10.01
N GLY A 18 28.06 4.92 -11.16
CA GLY A 18 28.25 3.91 -12.22
C GLY A 18 26.96 3.31 -12.76
N LYS A 19 27.10 2.16 -13.44
CA LYS A 19 26.03 1.47 -14.17
C LYS A 19 25.27 0.50 -13.25
N TYR A 20 23.96 0.66 -13.15
CA TYR A 20 23.04 -0.30 -12.55
C TYR A 20 22.08 -0.85 -13.61
N VAL A 21 21.82 -2.15 -13.57
CA VAL A 21 20.85 -2.82 -14.46
C VAL A 21 19.78 -3.50 -13.64
N PHE A 22 18.53 -3.05 -13.83
CA PHE A 22 17.34 -3.61 -13.21
C PHE A 22 16.54 -4.42 -14.21
N GLN A 23 15.91 -5.50 -13.75
CA GLN A 23 15.04 -6.35 -14.55
C GLN A 23 13.70 -6.53 -13.86
N GLU A 24 12.63 -6.52 -14.66
CA GLU A 24 11.28 -6.94 -14.30
C GLU A 24 11.30 -8.29 -13.56
N LEU A 25 10.47 -8.45 -12.53
CA LEU A 25 10.27 -9.73 -11.84
C LEU A 25 9.15 -10.53 -12.50
N THR A 26 9.20 -11.85 -12.38
CA THR A 26 8.01 -12.66 -12.64
C THR A 26 6.96 -12.37 -11.57
N TRP A 27 5.68 -12.44 -11.94
CA TRP A 27 4.57 -12.29 -10.99
C TRP A 27 4.73 -13.23 -9.78
N ALA A 28 5.16 -14.47 -10.00
CA ALA A 28 5.44 -15.45 -8.94
C ALA A 28 6.59 -15.02 -8.00
N LYS A 29 7.66 -14.38 -8.51
CA LYS A 29 8.76 -13.87 -7.68
C LYS A 29 8.32 -12.65 -6.86
N ARG A 30 7.59 -11.70 -7.46
CA ARG A 30 7.03 -10.54 -6.74
C ARG A 30 6.02 -10.98 -5.67
N SER A 31 5.10 -11.88 -6.01
CA SER A 31 4.11 -12.47 -5.09
C SER A 31 4.79 -13.15 -3.89
N ARG A 32 5.86 -13.92 -4.12
CA ARG A 32 6.61 -14.58 -3.03
C ARG A 32 7.37 -13.60 -2.11
N ILE A 33 7.82 -12.45 -2.62
CA ILE A 33 8.43 -11.40 -1.79
C ILE A 33 7.36 -10.75 -0.90
N ILE A 34 6.21 -10.39 -1.47
CA ILE A 34 5.08 -9.83 -0.72
C ILE A 34 4.63 -10.82 0.38
N GLN A 35 4.43 -12.09 0.04
CA GLN A 35 4.02 -13.14 0.99
C GLN A 35 5.04 -13.41 2.11
N LYS A 36 6.35 -13.27 1.83
CA LYS A 36 7.42 -13.45 2.83
C LYS A 36 7.34 -12.41 3.95
N HIS A 37 6.98 -11.17 3.59
CA HIS A 37 6.97 -10.00 4.47
C HIS A 37 5.56 -9.56 4.89
N THR A 38 4.53 -10.34 4.54
CA THR A 38 3.13 -10.08 4.90
C THR A 38 2.60 -11.19 5.81
N LYS A 39 2.19 -10.84 7.02
CA LYS A 39 1.56 -11.74 7.97
C LYS A 39 0.05 -11.80 7.69
N TYR A 40 -0.43 -12.95 7.26
CA TYR A 40 -1.87 -13.18 7.02
C TYR A 40 -2.54 -13.87 8.22
N HIS A 41 -3.84 -13.62 8.40
CA HIS A 41 -4.66 -14.32 9.40
C HIS A 41 -5.04 -15.71 8.88
N PRO A 42 -4.73 -16.80 9.60
CA PRO A 42 -4.73 -18.16 9.05
C PRO A 42 -6.12 -18.70 8.65
N LEU A 43 -7.21 -18.11 9.18
CA LEU A 43 -8.58 -18.55 8.90
C LEU A 43 -9.32 -17.67 7.89
N THR A 44 -8.88 -16.42 7.66
CA THR A 44 -9.60 -15.45 6.81
C THR A 44 -8.78 -14.92 5.65
N GLY A 45 -7.47 -15.20 5.57
CA GLY A 45 -6.58 -14.70 4.52
C GLY A 45 -6.34 -13.19 4.55
N GLN A 46 -6.89 -12.47 5.53
CA GLN A 46 -6.72 -11.02 5.68
C GLN A 46 -5.29 -10.68 6.13
N VAL A 47 -4.78 -9.53 5.69
CA VAL A 47 -3.49 -9.01 6.16
C VAL A 47 -3.62 -8.55 7.61
N VAL A 48 -2.72 -9.02 8.47
CA VAL A 48 -2.59 -8.63 9.89
C VAL A 48 -1.47 -7.60 10.08
N ALA A 49 -0.38 -7.74 9.31
CA ALA A 49 0.72 -6.79 9.23
C ALA A 49 1.49 -7.02 7.91
N ALA A 50 2.12 -5.97 7.37
CA ALA A 50 3.04 -6.06 6.24
C ALA A 50 4.25 -5.16 6.50
N ASP A 51 5.46 -5.67 6.24
CA ASP A 51 6.68 -4.87 6.25
C ASP A 51 6.92 -4.30 4.84
N TYR A 52 6.35 -3.13 4.59
CA TYR A 52 6.44 -2.47 3.29
C TYR A 52 7.88 -2.06 2.92
N VAL A 53 8.72 -1.74 3.90
CA VAL A 53 10.13 -1.40 3.70
C VAL A 53 10.89 -2.64 3.23
N ALA A 54 10.70 -3.79 3.88
CA ALA A 54 11.31 -5.06 3.47
C ALA A 54 10.76 -5.59 2.14
N ILE A 55 9.47 -5.40 1.85
CA ILE A 55 8.90 -5.68 0.51
C ILE A 55 9.63 -4.86 -0.56
N GLN A 56 9.83 -3.56 -0.34
CA GLN A 56 10.47 -2.69 -1.31
C GLN A 56 11.97 -2.98 -1.46
N ALA A 57 12.70 -3.09 -0.34
CA ALA A 57 14.12 -3.40 -0.33
C ALA A 57 14.44 -4.75 -0.99
N GLU A 58 13.67 -5.81 -0.72
CA GLU A 58 13.85 -7.11 -1.37
C GLU A 58 13.36 -7.10 -2.83
N THR A 59 12.39 -6.27 -3.20
CA THR A 59 12.00 -6.07 -4.61
C THR A 59 13.12 -5.38 -5.40
N ILE A 60 13.75 -4.34 -4.84
CA ILE A 60 14.93 -3.68 -5.42
C ILE A 60 16.07 -4.69 -5.60
N MET A 61 16.45 -5.42 -4.55
CA MET A 61 17.51 -6.43 -4.62
C MET A 61 17.18 -7.60 -5.56
N ALA A 62 15.92 -8.00 -5.67
CA ALA A 62 15.51 -9.06 -6.59
C ALA A 62 15.49 -8.60 -8.04
N SER A 63 15.21 -7.32 -8.32
CA SER A 63 15.21 -6.74 -9.67
C SER A 63 16.62 -6.39 -10.15
N LEU A 64 17.52 -5.98 -9.25
CA LEU A 64 18.91 -5.65 -9.58
C LEU A 64 19.66 -6.88 -10.15
N LYS A 65 20.41 -6.68 -11.25
CA LYS A 65 21.18 -7.71 -11.96
C LYS A 65 22.66 -7.37 -12.13
N GLU A 66 22.95 -6.11 -12.44
CA GLU A 66 24.32 -5.59 -12.50
C GLU A 66 24.39 -4.30 -11.67
N GLN A 67 25.54 -4.06 -11.05
CA GLN A 67 25.85 -2.86 -10.28
C GLN A 67 27.37 -2.64 -10.23
N PRO A 68 27.87 -1.47 -9.83
CA PRO A 68 29.30 -1.20 -9.72
C PRO A 68 30.03 -2.21 -8.81
N PRO A 69 31.19 -2.75 -9.22
CA PRO A 69 31.82 -3.87 -8.52
C PRO A 69 32.46 -3.50 -7.18
N HIS A 70 32.70 -2.20 -6.91
CA HIS A 70 33.56 -1.77 -5.80
C HIS A 70 32.83 -1.34 -4.52
N LYS A 71 31.50 -1.11 -4.53
CA LYS A 71 30.65 -0.95 -3.33
C LYS A 71 29.18 -1.28 -3.70
N PRO A 72 28.74 -2.55 -3.60
CA PRO A 72 27.39 -2.94 -4.01
C PRO A 72 26.31 -2.43 -3.05
N ILE A 73 25.16 -2.06 -3.62
CA ILE A 73 23.88 -2.03 -2.93
C ILE A 73 23.56 -3.45 -2.47
N ASN A 74 23.14 -3.58 -1.21
CA ASN A 74 22.74 -4.83 -0.58
C ASN A 74 21.44 -4.62 0.22
N LEU A 75 20.85 -5.73 0.70
CA LEU A 75 19.57 -5.67 1.41
C LEU A 75 19.66 -4.93 2.75
N GLU A 76 20.79 -5.04 3.45
CA GLU A 76 21.04 -4.38 4.74
C GLU A 76 21.07 -2.85 4.61
N LYS A 77 21.79 -2.32 3.61
CA LYS A 77 21.82 -0.88 3.29
C LYS A 77 20.44 -0.33 2.90
N LEU A 78 19.62 -1.13 2.22
CA LEU A 78 18.26 -0.75 1.81
C LEU A 78 17.22 -0.85 2.95
N LEU A 79 17.57 -1.52 4.05
CA LEU A 79 16.75 -1.62 5.27
C LEU A 79 17.22 -0.68 6.38
N SER A 80 18.40 -0.06 6.25
CA SER A 80 18.99 0.76 7.30
C SER A 80 18.40 2.18 7.31
N GLU A 81 17.83 2.56 8.45
CA GLU A 81 17.35 3.92 8.73
C GLU A 81 18.51 4.90 9.07
N ASP A 82 19.72 4.40 9.27
CA ASP A 82 20.90 5.21 9.64
C ASP A 82 21.52 5.87 8.39
N PRO A 83 21.56 7.23 8.30
CA PRO A 83 22.16 7.93 7.17
C PRO A 83 23.65 7.63 6.93
N ALA A 84 24.39 7.14 7.93
CA ALA A 84 25.81 6.79 7.78
C ALA A 84 26.03 5.38 7.17
N ASN A 85 25.05 4.49 7.27
CA ASN A 85 25.17 3.08 6.84
C ASN A 85 24.21 2.69 5.71
N GLY A 86 23.08 3.37 5.57
CA GLY A 86 22.06 3.11 4.56
C GLY A 86 22.41 3.56 3.14
N VAL A 87 21.41 3.47 2.25
CA VAL A 87 21.41 4.09 0.92
C VAL A 87 20.84 5.51 1.03
N PRO A 88 21.43 6.54 0.38
CA PRO A 88 20.86 7.89 0.34
C PRO A 88 19.39 7.89 -0.12
N THR A 89 18.51 8.62 0.56
CA THR A 89 17.05 8.58 0.34
C THR A 89 16.66 8.74 -1.14
N ALA A 90 17.21 9.75 -1.81
CA ALA A 90 16.92 10.03 -3.22
C ALA A 90 17.40 8.91 -4.18
N LEU A 91 18.44 8.15 -3.82
CA LEU A 91 18.89 6.99 -4.58
C LEU A 91 17.97 5.77 -4.34
N GLY A 92 17.49 5.59 -3.10
CA GLY A 92 16.44 4.62 -2.78
C GLY A 92 15.10 4.91 -3.47
N GLU A 93 14.74 6.19 -3.60
CA GLU A 93 13.59 6.65 -4.39
C GLU A 93 13.79 6.40 -5.89
N LEU A 94 14.95 6.72 -6.45
CA LEU A 94 15.29 6.44 -7.86
C LEU A 94 15.14 4.96 -8.19
N PHE A 95 15.75 4.08 -7.39
CA PHE A 95 15.61 2.63 -7.56
C PHE A 95 14.16 2.16 -7.37
N SER A 96 13.41 2.74 -6.42
CA SER A 96 11.99 2.46 -6.23
C SER A 96 11.15 2.81 -7.48
N GLN A 97 11.37 3.99 -8.07
CA GLN A 97 10.67 4.40 -9.29
C GLN A 97 10.99 3.46 -10.48
N ILE A 98 12.25 3.03 -10.61
CA ILE A 98 12.68 2.08 -11.65
C ILE A 98 11.97 0.73 -11.48
N VAL A 99 11.99 0.13 -10.28
CA VAL A 99 11.35 -1.18 -10.08
C VAL A 99 9.82 -1.10 -10.14
N ASN A 100 9.22 0.01 -9.72
CA ASN A 100 7.77 0.19 -9.83
C ASN A 100 7.32 0.25 -11.31
N ARG A 101 8.05 1.00 -12.14
CA ARG A 101 7.88 1.04 -13.60
C ARG A 101 8.09 -0.33 -14.27
N LEU A 102 9.18 -1.03 -13.91
CA LEU A 102 9.51 -2.34 -14.47
C LEU A 102 8.50 -3.45 -14.08
N ASN A 103 7.84 -3.33 -12.93
CA ASN A 103 6.90 -4.34 -12.43
C ASN A 103 5.42 -3.95 -12.60
N ASN A 104 5.12 -2.90 -13.38
CA ASN A 104 3.79 -2.34 -13.62
C ASN A 104 3.00 -2.07 -12.33
N LEU A 105 3.67 -1.56 -11.29
CA LEU A 105 3.00 -1.10 -10.08
C LEU A 105 2.13 0.13 -10.41
N SER A 106 0.82 -0.03 -10.28
CA SER A 106 -0.16 1.06 -10.39
C SER A 106 0.02 2.09 -9.27
N GLN A 107 -0.55 3.29 -9.44
CA GLN A 107 -0.57 4.27 -8.36
C GLN A 107 -1.37 3.78 -7.15
N GLU A 108 -2.39 2.93 -7.32
CA GLU A 108 -3.15 2.34 -6.21
C GLU A 108 -2.36 1.27 -5.45
N GLU A 109 -1.65 0.37 -6.15
CA GLU A 109 -0.72 -0.56 -5.47
C GLU A 109 0.42 0.20 -4.77
N THR A 110 0.92 1.27 -5.39
CA THR A 110 1.94 2.14 -4.78
C THR A 110 1.37 2.83 -3.53
N ALA A 111 0.16 3.39 -3.60
CA ALA A 111 -0.53 3.97 -2.45
C ALA A 111 -0.84 2.95 -1.35
N PHE A 112 -1.07 1.67 -1.69
CA PHE A 112 -1.19 0.59 -0.70
C PHE A 112 0.14 0.27 0.00
N LEU A 113 1.27 0.35 -0.70
CA LEU A 113 2.61 0.10 -0.15
C LEU A 113 3.15 1.29 0.67
N TYR A 114 2.87 2.53 0.27
CA TYR A 114 3.43 3.74 0.88
C TYR A 114 2.44 4.54 1.74
N GLY A 115 1.14 4.52 1.42
CA GLY A 115 0.12 5.39 2.02
C GLY A 115 -0.36 5.01 3.43
N GLN A 116 0.30 4.06 4.10
CA GLN A 116 -0.05 3.68 5.47
C GLN A 116 0.64 4.56 6.54
N SER A 117 1.61 5.40 6.16
CA SER A 117 2.25 6.38 7.04
C SER A 117 1.33 7.55 7.43
N ASP A 118 0.49 8.02 6.51
CA ASP A 118 -0.42 9.16 6.71
C ASP A 118 -1.78 8.78 7.31
N ALA A 119 -1.94 7.55 7.83
CA ALA A 119 -3.09 7.16 8.64
C ALA A 119 -3.15 7.85 10.03
N LYS A 120 -2.42 8.96 10.23
CA LYS A 120 -2.29 9.67 11.50
C LYS A 120 -3.44 10.67 11.72
N SER A 121 -4.56 10.11 12.17
CA SER A 121 -5.53 10.79 13.04
C SER A 121 -6.04 12.16 12.57
N HIS A 122 -6.83 12.20 11.50
CA HIS A 122 -7.94 13.17 11.46
C HIS A 122 -9.24 12.51 11.94
N ALA A 123 -9.33 12.31 13.25
CA ALA A 123 -10.65 12.18 13.87
C ALA A 123 -11.40 13.48 13.60
N GLN A 124 -12.49 13.43 12.84
CA GLN A 124 -13.45 14.53 12.81
C GLN A 124 -14.33 14.40 14.06
N PRO A 125 -14.25 15.30 15.05
CA PRO A 125 -15.35 15.46 15.98
C PRO A 125 -16.55 15.98 15.19
N SER A 126 -17.54 15.12 14.95
CA SER A 126 -18.78 15.51 14.26
C SER A 126 -19.50 16.58 15.06
N GLN A 127 -19.29 17.85 14.71
CA GLN A 127 -19.91 19.01 15.34
C GLN A 127 -21.40 19.11 14.98
N SER A 128 -22.20 18.21 15.56
CA SER A 128 -23.65 18.34 15.58
C SER A 128 -24.05 19.48 16.52
N SER A 129 -24.25 20.67 15.96
CA SER A 129 -24.64 21.87 16.70
C SER A 129 -25.65 22.71 15.92
N ALA A 130 -26.94 22.43 16.12
CA ALA A 130 -28.04 23.36 15.88
C ALA A 130 -29.23 22.99 16.78
N TYR A 131 -29.78 23.99 17.49
CA TYR A 131 -30.74 23.80 18.58
C TYR A 131 -32.12 24.38 18.21
N ALA A 132 -33.18 23.56 18.17
CA ALA A 132 -34.57 24.01 18.15
C ALA A 132 -35.52 22.82 18.39
N LYS A 133 -36.61 22.89 19.16
CA LYS A 133 -37.13 23.76 20.25
C LYS A 133 -38.46 23.09 20.63
N SER A 134 -38.83 23.08 21.91
CA SER A 134 -40.04 22.37 22.37
C SER A 134 -41.35 23.03 21.93
N LEU A 135 -42.31 22.22 21.47
CA LEU A 135 -43.75 22.46 21.59
C LEU A 135 -44.44 21.12 21.87
N GLY A 136 -45.52 21.13 22.65
CA GLY A 136 -46.32 19.92 22.92
C GLY A 136 -47.81 20.22 23.03
N GLY A 137 -48.64 19.19 22.86
CA GLY A 137 -50.06 19.20 23.23
C GLY A 137 -51.06 18.85 22.13
N ARG A 138 -51.94 17.88 22.46
CA ARG A 138 -53.32 17.62 21.95
C ARG A 138 -53.51 17.36 20.44
N GLN A 139 -53.80 16.12 20.00
CA GLN A 139 -55.08 15.36 20.10
C GLN A 139 -56.07 15.63 18.94
N ALA A 140 -56.73 14.54 18.47
CA ALA A 140 -57.77 14.46 17.41
C ALA A 140 -57.25 14.53 15.94
N SER A 141 -57.81 13.80 14.96
CA SER A 141 -58.94 12.83 14.96
C SER A 141 -58.75 11.64 13.99
N LEU A 142 -59.61 10.62 14.14
CA LEU A 142 -59.94 9.54 13.18
C LEU A 142 -60.66 10.13 11.92
N PRO A 143 -61.00 9.36 10.83
CA PRO A 143 -61.00 7.88 10.70
C PRO A 143 -60.47 7.28 9.35
N ALA A 144 -60.43 5.93 9.29
CA ALA A 144 -60.56 5.05 8.11
C ALA A 144 -59.57 5.18 6.91
N SER A 145 -59.16 4.11 6.21
CA SER A 145 -59.84 2.82 5.97
C SER A 145 -58.88 1.62 5.86
N GLN A 146 -59.37 0.43 6.23
CA GLN A 146 -58.88 -0.87 5.75
C GLN A 146 -60.04 -1.62 5.08
N PRO A 147 -59.77 -2.54 4.14
CA PRO A 147 -59.85 -3.96 4.52
C PRO A 147 -58.76 -4.89 3.92
N LYS A 148 -58.40 -5.91 4.71
CA LYS A 148 -57.90 -7.25 4.28
C LYS A 148 -59.12 -8.20 4.06
N PRO A 149 -59.02 -9.48 3.62
CA PRO A 149 -57.86 -10.39 3.52
C PRO A 149 -57.45 -10.65 2.02
N SER A 150 -57.05 -11.80 1.43
CA SER A 150 -57.09 -13.24 1.78
C SER A 150 -56.05 -14.14 1.08
N ASN A 151 -55.90 -15.32 1.70
CA ASN A 151 -55.45 -16.67 1.29
C ASN A 151 -55.65 -17.06 -0.20
N SER A 152 -55.03 -18.13 -0.74
CA SER A 152 -54.55 -19.37 -0.07
C SER A 152 -53.33 -20.06 -0.70
N SER A 153 -52.71 -20.94 0.09
CA SER A 153 -51.69 -21.93 -0.29
C SER A 153 -52.28 -23.15 -1.03
N SER A 154 -51.44 -23.92 -1.73
CA SER A 154 -51.30 -25.39 -1.58
C SER A 154 -50.21 -25.98 -2.49
N SER A 155 -49.74 -27.18 -2.14
CA SER A 155 -48.68 -27.94 -2.84
C SER A 155 -49.23 -28.89 -3.91
N SER A 156 -48.35 -29.27 -4.84
CA SER A 156 -48.32 -30.58 -5.54
C SER A 156 -46.87 -30.90 -5.93
#